data_AF-A0A9N9D424-F1
#
_entry.id   AF-A0A9N9D424-F1
#
_cell.length_a   1.000
_cell.length_b   1.000
_cell.length_c   1.000
_cell.angle_alpha   90.00
_cell.angle_beta   90.00
_cell.angle_gamma   90.00
#
_symmetry.space_group_name_H-M   'P 1'
#
loop_
_entity.id
_entity.type
_entity.pdbx_description
1 polymer ?
#
loop_
_entity_poly.entity_id
_entity_poly.type
_entity_poly.pdbx_seq_one_letter_code
_entity_poly.pdbx_strand_id
1 'polypeptide(L)'
;MASQYVKCIIAGGFTLGFGYLLMKVVTPTKEQLYEKLSPDLKHKLDSQEQRENNVAVMELMKKVAESDKPIYDHYQLRDLQKEINKG
;
A
#
# COMPACT_ATOMS: atom_id res chain seq x y z
N MET A 1 -37.16 -9.58 -22.34
CA MET A 1 -36.36 -8.57 -21.60
C MET A 1 -35.31 -9.20 -20.68
N ALA A 2 -35.66 -10.14 -19.78
CA ALA A 2 -34.70 -10.74 -18.82
C ALA A 2 -33.43 -11.38 -19.43
N SER A 3 -33.52 -12.01 -20.61
CA SER A 3 -32.38 -12.67 -21.28
C SER A 3 -31.25 -11.71 -21.67
N GLN A 4 -31.56 -10.46 -22.02
CA GLN A 4 -30.52 -9.49 -22.42
C GLN A 4 -29.74 -8.98 -21.21
N TYR A 5 -30.42 -8.78 -20.06
CA TYR A 5 -29.77 -8.39 -18.81
C TYR A 5 -28.79 -9.46 -18.32
N VAL A 6 -29.15 -10.75 -18.41
CA VAL A 6 -28.24 -11.85 -18.05
C VAL A 6 -26.98 -11.84 -18.92
N LYS A 7 -27.12 -11.60 -20.23
CA LYS A 7 -25.96 -11.47 -21.14
C LYS A 7 -25.06 -10.29 -20.77
N CYS A 8 -25.64 -9.14 -20.41
CA CYS A 8 -24.86 -7.98 -19.99
C CYS A 8 -24.09 -8.23 -18.68
N ILE A 9 -24.69 -8.92 -17.71
CA ILE A 9 -24.01 -9.24 -16.44
C ILE A 9 -22.86 -10.22 -16.68
N ILE A 10 -23.06 -11.24 -17.51
CA ILE A 10 -22.00 -12.19 -17.87
C ILE A 10 -20.87 -11.48 -18.63
N ALA A 11 -21.20 -10.66 -19.62
CA ALA A 11 -20.22 -9.89 -20.39
C ALA A 11 -19.44 -8.92 -19.49
N GLY A 12 -20.12 -8.17 -18.61
CA GLY A 12 -19.48 -7.25 -17.68
C GLY A 12 -18.58 -7.96 -16.67
N GLY A 13 -19.05 -9.06 -16.08
CA GLY A 13 -18.25 -9.90 -15.19
C GLY A 13 -17.02 -10.47 -15.88
N PHE A 14 -17.16 -10.88 -17.14
CA PHE A 14 -16.04 -11.36 -17.95
C PHE A 14 -15.02 -10.24 -18.22
N THR A 15 -15.46 -9.04 -18.59
CA THR A 15 -14.54 -7.90 -18.82
C THR A 15 -13.78 -7.51 -17.56
N LEU A 16 -14.45 -7.45 -16.40
CA LEU A 16 -13.80 -7.16 -15.12
C LEU A 16 -12.82 -8.26 -14.71
N GLY A 17 -13.23 -9.53 -14.85
CA GLY A 17 -12.36 -10.68 -14.57
C GLY A 17 -11.14 -10.71 -15.48
N PHE A 18 -11.32 -10.40 -16.77
CA PHE A 18 -10.24 -10.31 -17.75
C PHE A 18 -9.26 -9.18 -17.40
N GLY A 19 -9.77 -8.00 -17.04
CA GLY A 19 -8.94 -6.89 -16.59
C GLY A 19 -8.10 -7.23 -15.35
N TYR A 20 -8.70 -7.89 -14.36
CA TYR A 20 -7.98 -8.34 -13.17
C TYR A 20 -6.94 -9.41 -13.47
N LEU A 21 -7.27 -10.37 -14.35
CA LEU A 21 -6.33 -11.40 -14.77
C LEU A 21 -5.12 -10.79 -15.50
N LEU A 22 -5.37 -9.82 -16.38
CA LEU A 22 -4.31 -9.11 -17.09
C LEU A 22 -3.43 -8.31 -16.13
N MET A 23 -4.01 -7.64 -15.13
CA MET A 23 -3.27 -6.99 -14.04
C MET A 23 -2.35 -7.98 -13.32
N LYS A 24 -2.86 -9.18 -13.01
CA LYS A 24 -2.10 -10.22 -12.31
C LYS A 24 -0.97 -10.82 -13.17
N VAL A 25 -1.13 -10.85 -14.49
CA VAL A 25 -0.10 -11.34 -15.43
C VAL A 25 1.02 -10.31 -15.61
N VAL A 26 0.67 -9.03 -15.73
CA VAL A 26 1.65 -7.96 -15.99
C VAL A 26 2.39 -7.55 -14.71
N THR A 27 1.74 -7.61 -13.56
CA THR A 27 2.34 -7.19 -12.28
C THR A 27 3.10 -8.37 -11.65
N PRO A 28 4.42 -8.25 -11.44
CA PRO A 28 5.19 -9.32 -10.79
C PRO A 28 4.72 -9.50 -9.34
N THR A 29 4.65 -10.76 -8.89
CA THR A 29 4.38 -11.07 -7.48
C THR A 29 5.52 -10.58 -6.60
N LYS A 30 5.26 -10.39 -5.28
CA LYS A 30 6.26 -9.86 -4.33
C LYS A 30 7.58 -10.64 -4.35
N GLU A 31 7.50 -11.96 -4.52
CA GLU A 31 8.66 -12.86 -4.61
C GLU A 31 9.43 -12.65 -5.92
N GLN A 32 8.74 -12.57 -7.05
CA GLN A 32 9.38 -12.29 -8.35
C GLN A 32 9.97 -10.88 -8.43
N LEU A 33 9.35 -9.93 -7.73
CA LEU A 33 9.89 -8.57 -7.57
C LEU A 33 11.15 -8.61 -6.71
N TYR A 34 11.14 -9.37 -5.61
CA TYR A 34 12.30 -9.56 -4.74
C TYR A 34 13.47 -10.20 -5.50
N GLU A 35 13.22 -11.21 -6.33
CA GLU A 35 14.28 -11.83 -7.13
C GLU A 35 14.89 -10.86 -8.15
N LYS A 36 14.07 -10.01 -8.77
CA LYS A 36 14.49 -8.95 -9.70
C LYS A 36 15.21 -7.78 -9.03
N LEU A 37 15.13 -7.65 -7.70
CA LEU A 37 15.84 -6.60 -6.96
C LEU A 37 17.35 -6.89 -6.93
N SER A 38 18.15 -5.85 -7.15
CA SER A 38 19.61 -5.92 -7.01
C SER A 38 19.99 -6.30 -5.57
N PRO A 39 21.13 -6.98 -5.37
CA PRO A 39 21.55 -7.47 -4.04
C PRO A 39 21.68 -6.36 -2.98
N ASP A 40 22.02 -5.14 -3.39
CA ASP A 40 22.07 -3.96 -2.52
C ASP A 40 20.67 -3.53 -2.03
N LEU A 41 19.63 -3.64 -2.87
CA LEU A 41 18.26 -3.33 -2.48
C LEU A 41 17.64 -4.41 -1.58
N LYS A 42 18.02 -5.68 -1.80
CA LYS A 42 17.64 -6.79 -0.91
C LYS A 42 18.13 -6.54 0.52
N HIS A 43 19.39 -6.12 0.66
CA HIS A 43 19.97 -5.81 1.97
C HIS A 43 19.29 -4.62 2.66
N LYS A 44 18.83 -3.62 1.90
CA LYS A 44 18.07 -2.48 2.44
C LYS A 44 16.68 -2.92 2.93
N LEU A 45 15.98 -3.75 2.17
CA LEU A 45 14.67 -4.29 2.55
C LEU A 45 14.73 -5.27 3.74
N ASP A 46 15.80 -6.05 3.84
CA ASP A 46 16.05 -6.98 4.96
C ASP A 46 16.62 -6.31 6.20
N SER A 47 17.09 -5.06 6.11
CA SER A 47 17.48 -4.32 7.30
C SER A 47 16.25 -4.14 8.20
N GLN A 48 16.26 -4.82 9.36
CA GLN A 48 15.19 -4.74 10.35
C GLN A 48 14.89 -3.27 10.72
N GLU A 49 15.93 -2.45 10.70
CA GLU A 49 15.87 -0.99 10.89
C GLU A 49 14.90 -0.30 9.92
N GLN A 50 14.88 -0.67 8.63
CA GLN A 50 13.92 -0.07 7.69
C GLN A 50 12.48 -0.53 7.93
N ARG A 51 12.27 -1.77 8.38
CA ARG A 51 10.94 -2.24 8.76
C ARG A 51 10.42 -1.50 9.98
N GLU A 52 11.25 -1.33 11.01
CA GLU A 52 10.89 -0.59 12.22
C GLU A 52 10.59 0.87 11.92
N ASN A 53 11.43 1.52 11.11
CA ASN A 53 11.20 2.90 10.65
C ASN A 53 9.89 3.03 9.87
N ASN A 54 9.58 2.08 8.96
CA ASN A 54 8.34 2.11 8.20
C ASN A 54 7.10 1.91 9.09
N VAL A 55 7.18 1.04 10.10
CA VAL A 55 6.10 0.84 11.08
C VAL A 55 5.87 2.11 11.90
N ALA A 56 6.94 2.74 12.39
CA ALA A 56 6.85 3.99 13.14
C ALA A 56 6.26 5.14 12.31
N VAL A 57 6.66 5.27 11.04
CA VAL A 57 6.10 6.25 10.10
C VAL A 57 4.61 5.98 9.83
N MET A 58 4.22 4.70 9.71
CA MET A 58 2.84 4.32 9.48
C MET A 58 1.94 4.61 10.69
N GLU A 59 2.46 4.42 11.91
CA GLU A 59 1.77 4.78 13.15
C GLU A 59 1.59 6.31 13.28
N LEU A 60 2.62 7.08 12.91
CA LEU A 60 2.54 8.53 12.81
C LEU A 60 1.46 8.96 11.81
N MET A 61 1.45 8.37 10.60
CA MET A 61 0.42 8.66 9.59
C MET A 61 -0.99 8.35 10.07
N LYS A 62 -1.17 7.26 10.83
CA LYS A 62 -2.47 6.90 11.42
C LYS A 62 -2.94 7.95 12.43
N LYS A 63 -2.06 8.40 13.33
CA LYS A 63 -2.36 9.49 14.28
C LYS A 63 -2.64 10.82 13.58
N VAL A 64 -1.96 11.10 12.48
CA VAL A 64 -2.23 12.29 11.66
C VAL A 64 -3.59 12.20 10.98
N ALA A 65 -3.96 11.03 10.44
CA ALA A 65 -5.26 10.80 9.83
C ALA A 65 -6.42 10.88 10.83
N GLU A 66 -6.18 10.54 12.10
CA GLU A 66 -7.15 10.71 13.19
C GLU A 66 -7.22 12.16 13.71
N SER A 67 -6.27 13.02 13.35
CA SER A 67 -6.22 14.40 13.78
C SER A 67 -6.93 15.31 12.78
N ASP A 68 -7.75 16.24 13.28
CA ASP A 68 -8.47 17.27 12.50
C ASP A 68 -7.56 18.32 11.83
N LYS A 69 -6.23 18.16 11.99
CA LYS A 69 -5.22 19.10 11.48
C LYS A 69 -4.79 18.71 10.06
N PRO A 70 -4.46 19.69 9.21
CA PRO A 70 -4.11 19.43 7.81
C PRO A 70 -2.81 18.64 7.67
N ILE A 71 -2.81 17.68 6.72
CA ILE A 71 -1.71 16.71 6.46
C ILE A 71 -0.33 17.36 6.25
N TYR A 72 -0.27 18.62 5.79
CA TYR A 72 0.98 19.35 5.48
C TYR A 72 1.54 20.16 6.67
N ASP A 73 0.90 20.12 7.85
CA ASP A 73 1.41 20.81 9.02
C ASP A 73 2.61 20.05 9.64
N HIS A 74 3.79 20.62 9.48
CA HIS A 74 5.05 20.08 9.95
C HIS A 74 5.22 20.18 11.48
N TYR A 75 4.49 21.08 12.16
CA TYR A 75 4.55 21.18 13.62
C TYR A 75 3.89 19.97 14.29
N GLN A 76 2.81 19.45 13.72
CA GLN A 76 2.10 18.28 14.22
C GLN A 76 2.98 17.03 14.27
N LEU A 77 3.76 16.79 13.21
CA LEU A 77 4.68 15.65 13.13
C LEU A 77 5.77 15.70 14.22
N ARG A 78 6.29 16.90 14.48
CA ARG A 78 7.35 17.13 15.47
C ARG A 78 6.86 16.94 16.90
N ASP A 79 5.63 17.34 17.19
CA ASP A 79 5.04 17.19 18.52
C ASP A 79 4.67 15.73 18.79
N LEU A 80 4.14 15.01 17.80
CA LEU A 80 3.91 13.56 17.87
C LEU A 80 5.21 12.77 18.07
N GLN A 81 6.30 13.16 17.39
CA GLN A 81 7.60 12.53 17.57
C GLN A 81 8.14 12.74 19.00
N LYS A 82 7.86 13.89 19.62
CA LYS A 82 8.20 14.15 21.03
C LYS A 82 7.36 13.33 22.01
N GLU A 83 6.10 13.04 21.68
CA GLU A 83 5.25 12.17 22.49
C GLU A 83 5.74 10.71 22.44
N ILE A 84 6.13 10.22 21.27
CA ILE A 84 6.66 8.84 21.11
C ILE A 84 7.99 8.67 21.86
N ASN A 85 8.88 9.66 21.82
CA ASN A 85 10.21 9.57 22.45
C ASN A 85 10.21 9.86 23.97
N LYS A 86 9.06 10.18 24.56
CA LYS A 86 8.88 10.41 26.00
C LYS A 86 8.24 9.20 26.72
N GLY A 87 7.75 8.21 25.98
CA GLY A 87 7.16 6.97 26.50
C GLY A 87 8.19 5.87 26.71
#